data_AF-A0AAW2TG22-F1
#
_entry.id   AF-A0AAW2TG22-F1
#
_cell.length_a   1.000
_cell.length_b   1.000
_cell.length_c   1.000
_cell.angle_alpha   90.00
_cell.angle_beta   90.00
_cell.angle_gamma   90.00
#
_symmetry.space_group_name_H-M   'P 1'
#
loop_
_entity.id
_entity.type
_entity.pdbx_description
1 polymer ?
#
loop_
_entity_poly.entity_id
_entity_poly.type
_entity_poly.pdbx_seq_one_letter_code
_entity_poly.pdbx_strand_id
1 'polypeptide(L)'
;MAEESGKSFARRDRLLEIESQVQKWWLEGDVFRAEAKDLPPKDGEKFFGNFPFPYMNGYLHLGHAFSLSKLEFAAAYHRLRGANVLLPFAFHCTGMPIKASADKLTREIEMFGNPPVFPVVKEEESGEPEEKTGGQSEGNQTQPGGKFKGKKSKAVAKSGAVKYQWEIMQSYGLSDEEIAKFTNPYHWLTFFPPLAVEDLKAFGLGCDWRRTFITTDMNPYFDSFVRWQMRKLKEMGKIVKDLRYTIYSPLDGQPCADHDRASGEGVIPQEYTLIKMEVISPFPPKMSVLEGKKVYLAAATLRPETISYRQGYWNTSVPSDSPDDYMALHDLKAKPAFRAKYGVKDEWVLPFEIIPIIHHPDFGDKSAERICIEKKIKSQNEREKLDEAKKIIYKGGFYEGTMLVGEFTGMKVQEAKGLIRNKLLEMGQAVVYSEPEKKVMSRSGDECVVALTDQWYITYGEQEWKKAAEECLDGMNLYSEETRHGFEHTLSWLNQWACSRSFGLGTRIPWDEEFLVESLSDSTLYMAYYTVAHMLQRGDMYGADRSSVKPEQLTDEVWDFLLLAALILNPQKYLRLFLIR
;
A
#
# COMPACT_ATOMS: atom_id res chain seq x y z
N MET A 1 -20.44 41.24 19.42
CA MET A 1 -21.05 40.97 18.11
C MET A 1 -20.78 42.18 17.23
N ALA A 2 -19.79 42.08 16.35
CA ALA A 2 -19.62 43.02 15.24
C ALA A 2 -20.21 42.31 14.02
N GLU A 3 -21.34 42.79 13.53
CA GLU A 3 -21.97 42.29 12.32
C GLU A 3 -21.02 42.54 11.13
N GLU A 4 -20.61 41.48 10.44
CA GLU A 4 -19.98 41.57 9.11
C GLU A 4 -21.03 41.98 8.06
N SER A 5 -21.58 43.20 8.17
CA SER A 5 -22.34 43.81 7.09
C SER A 5 -21.35 44.43 6.09
N GLY A 6 -21.07 43.78 4.96
CA GLY A 6 -20.25 44.45 3.95
C GLY A 6 -19.73 43.72 2.70
N LYS A 7 -20.00 42.42 2.48
CA LYS A 7 -19.64 41.78 1.20
C LYS A 7 -20.89 41.52 0.36
N SER A 8 -21.05 42.30 -0.71
CA SER A 8 -22.06 42.01 -1.73
C SER A 8 -21.64 40.77 -2.52
N PHE A 9 -22.43 39.72 -2.46
CA PHE A 9 -22.23 38.48 -3.23
C PHE A 9 -22.95 38.49 -4.59
N ALA A 10 -23.56 39.62 -4.99
CA ALA A 10 -24.42 39.72 -6.16
C ALA A 10 -23.78 39.19 -7.46
N ARG A 11 -22.45 39.38 -7.66
CA ARG A 11 -21.74 38.83 -8.83
C ARG A 11 -21.62 37.31 -8.79
N ARG A 12 -21.31 36.74 -7.62
CA ARG A 12 -21.26 35.29 -7.41
C ARG A 12 -22.65 34.70 -7.59
N ASP A 13 -23.66 35.29 -6.96
CA ASP A 13 -25.03 34.81 -7.02
C ASP A 13 -25.56 34.84 -8.46
N ARG A 14 -25.22 35.88 -9.23
CA ARG A 14 -25.51 35.93 -10.67
C ARG A 14 -24.82 34.81 -11.46
N LEU A 15 -23.58 34.44 -11.13
CA LEU A 15 -22.90 33.31 -11.77
C LEU A 15 -23.60 31.99 -11.43
N LEU A 16 -23.98 31.78 -10.18
CA LEU A 16 -24.72 30.59 -9.74
C LEU A 16 -26.08 30.46 -10.44
N GLU A 17 -26.79 31.58 -10.66
CA GLU A 17 -28.03 31.59 -11.46
C GLU A 17 -27.79 31.14 -12.91
N ILE A 18 -26.73 31.64 -13.55
CA ILE A 18 -26.37 31.28 -14.93
C ILE A 18 -25.97 29.80 -14.98
N GLU A 19 -25.14 29.33 -14.05
CA GLU A 19 -24.71 27.94 -13.94
C GLU A 19 -25.91 27.00 -13.83
N SER A 20 -26.81 27.27 -12.88
CA SER A 20 -28.03 26.48 -12.67
C SER A 20 -28.91 26.43 -13.93
N GLN A 21 -29.09 27.56 -14.62
CA GLN A 21 -29.88 27.65 -15.84
C GLN A 21 -29.26 26.86 -16.99
N VAL A 22 -27.94 26.93 -17.17
CA VAL A 22 -27.20 26.23 -18.24
C VAL A 22 -27.15 24.73 -17.98
N GLN A 23 -26.92 24.31 -16.73
CA GLN A 23 -26.94 22.89 -16.33
C GLN A 23 -28.30 22.25 -16.61
N LYS A 24 -29.39 22.98 -16.37
CA LYS A 24 -30.75 22.54 -16.73
C LYS A 24 -30.88 22.31 -18.24
N TRP A 25 -30.39 23.23 -19.07
CA TRP A 25 -30.40 23.05 -20.54
C TRP A 25 -29.58 21.85 -20.99
N TRP A 26 -28.42 21.61 -20.38
CA TRP A 26 -27.60 20.45 -20.70
C TRP A 26 -28.30 19.13 -20.37
N LEU A 27 -28.99 19.07 -19.24
CA LEU A 27 -29.76 17.90 -18.83
C LEU A 27 -30.96 17.66 -19.74
N GLU A 28 -31.77 18.69 -20.00
CA GLU A 28 -32.96 18.59 -20.85
C GLU A 28 -32.61 18.28 -22.32
N GLY A 29 -31.48 18.80 -22.79
CA GLY A 29 -30.97 18.56 -24.15
C GLY A 29 -30.15 17.29 -24.32
N ASP A 30 -29.85 16.55 -23.24
CA ASP A 30 -28.99 15.35 -23.24
C ASP A 30 -27.66 15.57 -24.00
N VAL A 31 -27.07 16.76 -23.84
CA VAL A 31 -26.03 17.27 -24.77
C VAL A 31 -24.68 16.55 -24.68
N PHE A 32 -24.45 15.82 -23.59
CA PHE A 32 -23.21 15.06 -23.36
C PHE A 32 -23.33 13.58 -23.72
N ARG A 33 -24.47 13.18 -24.27
CA ARG A 33 -24.69 11.83 -24.79
C ARG A 33 -23.71 11.52 -25.92
N ALA A 34 -22.98 10.42 -25.75
CA ALA A 34 -22.08 9.88 -26.78
C ALA A 34 -22.56 8.49 -27.23
N GLU A 35 -22.68 8.33 -28.54
CA GLU A 35 -23.06 7.07 -29.19
C GLU A 35 -21.94 6.61 -30.13
N ALA A 36 -21.71 5.29 -30.19
CA ALA A 36 -20.81 4.72 -31.17
C ALA A 36 -21.41 4.88 -32.58
N LYS A 37 -20.56 5.06 -33.58
CA LYS A 37 -20.97 5.08 -35.00
C LYS A 37 -20.79 3.69 -35.61
N ASP A 38 -21.52 3.42 -36.69
CA ASP A 38 -21.45 2.13 -37.41
C ASP A 38 -20.07 1.80 -37.97
N LEU A 39 -19.31 2.85 -38.35
CA LEU A 39 -17.95 2.72 -38.86
C LEU A 39 -16.93 3.11 -37.79
N PRO A 40 -15.76 2.43 -37.74
CA PRO A 40 -14.66 2.84 -36.88
C PRO A 40 -14.28 4.30 -37.10
N PRO A 41 -14.07 5.09 -36.03
CA PRO A 41 -13.72 6.50 -36.16
C PRO A 41 -12.31 6.66 -36.72
N LYS A 42 -12.14 7.66 -37.58
CA LYS A 42 -10.81 8.09 -38.04
C LYS A 42 -10.09 8.89 -36.94
N ASP A 43 -8.80 9.14 -37.14
CA ASP A 43 -8.00 9.93 -36.22
C ASP A 43 -8.64 11.30 -35.96
N GLY A 44 -8.84 11.61 -34.68
CA GLY A 44 -9.48 12.86 -34.23
C GLY A 44 -11.01 12.87 -34.26
N GLU A 45 -11.68 11.85 -34.80
CA GLU A 45 -13.16 11.80 -34.83
C GLU A 45 -13.76 11.32 -33.50
N LYS A 46 -12.97 10.71 -32.62
CA LYS A 46 -13.38 10.35 -31.25
C LYS A 46 -12.39 10.88 -30.21
N PHE A 47 -12.91 11.13 -29.01
CA PHE A 47 -12.10 11.29 -27.81
C PHE A 47 -12.77 10.50 -26.68
N PHE A 48 -12.04 9.54 -26.10
CA PHE A 48 -12.51 8.77 -24.96
C PHE A 48 -11.65 9.11 -23.75
N GLY A 49 -12.21 9.94 -22.86
CA GLY A 49 -11.54 10.42 -21.67
C GLY A 49 -11.95 9.63 -20.44
N ASN A 50 -10.99 9.18 -19.62
CA ASN A 50 -11.26 8.45 -18.39
C ASN A 50 -10.58 9.11 -17.19
N PHE A 51 -11.31 9.22 -16.10
CA PHE A 51 -10.78 9.60 -14.79
C PHE A 51 -10.79 8.37 -13.89
N PRO A 52 -9.70 8.05 -13.17
CA PRO A 52 -9.72 7.02 -12.14
C PRO A 52 -10.85 7.27 -11.16
N PHE A 53 -11.87 6.41 -11.21
CA PHE A 53 -13.04 6.52 -10.35
C PHE A 53 -12.63 6.64 -8.86
N PRO A 54 -13.14 7.65 -8.13
CA PRO A 54 -12.74 7.89 -6.75
C PRO A 54 -13.34 6.85 -5.79
N TYR A 55 -12.66 6.62 -4.65
CA TYR A 55 -13.20 5.81 -3.56
C TYR A 55 -14.38 6.51 -2.86
N MET A 56 -15.42 5.75 -2.53
CA MET A 56 -16.68 6.25 -1.92
C MET A 56 -16.73 6.14 -0.40
N ASN A 57 -15.62 6.43 0.26
CA ASN A 57 -15.52 6.48 1.72
C ASN A 57 -15.73 7.90 2.29
N GLY A 58 -16.28 8.82 1.50
CA GLY A 58 -16.54 10.21 1.89
C GLY A 58 -16.83 11.13 0.69
N TYR A 59 -16.95 12.43 0.95
CA TYR A 59 -17.16 13.44 -0.09
C TYR A 59 -15.94 13.64 -0.99
N LEU A 60 -16.20 14.04 -2.24
CA LEU A 60 -15.13 14.44 -3.17
C LEU A 60 -14.52 15.78 -2.72
N HIS A 61 -13.23 15.78 -2.41
CA HIS A 61 -12.51 17.00 -2.06
C HIS A 61 -11.91 17.72 -3.30
N LEU A 62 -11.44 18.97 -3.10
CA LEU A 62 -10.88 19.81 -4.16
C LEU A 62 -9.68 19.21 -4.93
N GLY A 63 -8.94 18.27 -4.33
CA GLY A 63 -7.89 17.52 -5.04
C GLY A 63 -8.42 16.62 -6.17
N HIS A 64 -9.65 16.11 -6.03
CA HIS A 64 -10.33 15.37 -7.09
C HIS A 64 -10.73 16.34 -8.21
N ALA A 65 -11.34 17.47 -7.87
CA ALA A 65 -11.70 18.51 -8.83
C ALA A 65 -10.47 19.03 -9.61
N PHE A 66 -9.34 19.26 -8.93
CA PHE A 66 -8.09 19.63 -9.60
C PHE A 66 -7.63 18.59 -10.62
N SER A 67 -7.68 17.30 -10.27
CA SER A 67 -7.22 16.22 -11.14
C SER A 67 -8.19 15.96 -12.30
N LEU A 68 -9.49 15.99 -12.02
CA LEU A 68 -10.58 15.82 -12.98
C LEU A 68 -10.68 16.98 -13.98
N SER A 69 -10.41 18.22 -13.55
CA SER A 69 -10.53 19.39 -14.43
C SER A 69 -9.65 19.29 -15.68
N LYS A 70 -8.49 18.64 -15.59
CA LYS A 70 -7.62 18.35 -16.75
C LYS A 70 -8.36 17.58 -17.84
N LEU A 71 -9.13 16.57 -17.44
CA LEU A 71 -9.90 15.74 -18.36
C LEU A 71 -11.11 16.49 -18.91
N GLU A 72 -11.83 17.22 -18.07
CA GLU A 72 -12.98 18.03 -18.50
C GLU A 72 -12.55 19.07 -19.54
N PHE A 73 -11.45 19.79 -19.31
CA PHE A 73 -10.94 20.78 -20.26
C PHE A 73 -10.53 20.15 -21.59
N ALA A 74 -9.90 18.97 -21.55
CA ALA A 74 -9.57 18.23 -22.76
C ALA A 74 -10.84 17.79 -23.51
N ALA A 75 -11.83 17.24 -22.80
CA ALA A 75 -13.10 16.81 -23.38
C ALA A 75 -13.84 17.99 -24.05
N ALA A 76 -13.95 19.14 -23.37
CA ALA A 76 -14.54 20.35 -23.93
C ALA A 76 -13.80 20.83 -25.19
N TYR A 77 -12.47 20.85 -25.17
CA TYR A 77 -11.66 21.19 -26.35
C TYR A 77 -11.92 20.23 -27.51
N HIS A 78 -11.96 18.92 -27.27
CA HIS A 78 -12.22 17.94 -28.31
C HIS A 78 -13.65 18.02 -28.87
N ARG A 79 -14.65 18.39 -28.06
CA ARG A 79 -16.02 18.70 -28.55
C ARG A 79 -15.99 19.87 -29.53
N LEU A 80 -15.27 20.95 -29.21
CA LEU A 80 -15.12 22.11 -30.11
C LEU A 80 -14.40 21.76 -31.42
N ARG A 81 -13.53 20.75 -31.40
CA ARG A 81 -12.86 20.20 -32.59
C ARG A 81 -13.76 19.29 -33.44
N GLY A 82 -14.99 19.04 -33.02
CA GLY A 82 -15.96 18.18 -33.71
C GLY A 82 -15.81 16.69 -33.42
N ALA A 83 -15.00 16.31 -32.43
CA ALA A 83 -14.86 14.90 -32.03
C ALA A 83 -16.13 14.41 -31.31
N ASN A 84 -16.46 13.13 -31.50
CA ASN A 84 -17.41 12.43 -30.65
C ASN A 84 -16.76 12.14 -29.31
N VAL A 85 -17.16 12.88 -28.27
CA VAL A 85 -16.51 12.87 -26.96
C VAL A 85 -17.29 12.01 -25.97
N LEU A 86 -16.69 10.90 -25.56
CA LEU A 86 -17.18 10.09 -24.46
C LEU A 86 -16.37 10.42 -23.20
N LEU A 87 -17.05 10.98 -22.20
CA LEU A 87 -16.54 11.14 -20.83
C LEU A 87 -17.55 10.46 -19.89
N PRO A 88 -17.27 9.24 -19.41
CA PRO A 88 -18.06 8.57 -18.41
C PRO A 88 -17.44 8.75 -17.01
N PHE A 89 -18.23 8.44 -15.98
CA PHE A 89 -17.77 8.51 -14.59
C PHE A 89 -18.47 7.45 -13.75
N ALA A 90 -17.71 6.70 -12.97
CA ALA A 90 -18.17 5.67 -12.03
C ALA A 90 -17.54 5.87 -10.64
N PHE A 91 -17.87 4.99 -9.71
CA PHE A 91 -17.49 5.13 -8.31
C PHE A 91 -16.92 3.84 -7.71
N HIS A 92 -15.76 3.94 -7.08
CA HIS A 92 -15.03 2.79 -6.53
C HIS A 92 -15.45 2.54 -5.08
N CYS A 93 -16.06 1.40 -4.85
CA CYS A 93 -16.59 0.91 -3.59
C CYS A 93 -15.91 -0.40 -3.17
N THR A 94 -15.21 -1.09 -4.09
CA THR A 94 -14.37 -2.24 -3.79
C THR A 94 -13.24 -1.86 -2.83
N GLY A 95 -12.94 -2.76 -1.90
CA GLY A 95 -11.83 -2.66 -0.97
C GLY A 95 -12.24 -2.47 0.48
N MET A 96 -11.24 -2.10 1.27
CA MET A 96 -11.29 -2.04 2.73
C MET A 96 -11.68 -0.70 3.34
N PRO A 97 -11.38 0.49 2.76
CA PRO A 97 -11.57 1.75 3.46
C PRO A 97 -12.99 1.97 4.00
N ILE A 98 -14.01 1.60 3.22
CA ILE A 98 -15.42 1.73 3.62
C ILE A 98 -15.73 0.80 4.80
N LYS A 99 -15.42 -0.49 4.65
CA LYS A 99 -15.65 -1.50 5.70
C LYS A 99 -14.91 -1.17 7.00
N ALA A 100 -13.64 -0.77 6.91
CA ALA A 100 -12.84 -0.36 8.06
C ALA A 100 -13.45 0.87 8.78
N SER A 101 -14.02 1.81 8.04
CA SER A 101 -14.67 3.00 8.62
C SER A 101 -16.00 2.63 9.31
N ALA A 102 -16.77 1.72 8.72
CA ALA A 102 -17.99 1.17 9.30
C ALA A 102 -17.72 0.37 10.59
N ASP A 103 -16.68 -0.47 10.59
CA ASP A 103 -16.28 -1.25 11.77
C ASP A 103 -15.73 -0.34 12.88
N LYS A 104 -15.04 0.76 12.52
CA LYS A 104 -14.60 1.77 13.50
C LYS A 104 -15.79 2.46 14.16
N LEU A 105 -16.82 2.84 13.40
CA LEU A 105 -18.07 3.38 13.98
C LEU A 105 -18.75 2.36 14.89
N THR A 106 -18.79 1.08 14.50
CA THR A 106 -19.37 0.00 15.30
C THR A 106 -18.67 -0.10 16.66
N ARG A 107 -17.33 -0.11 16.66
CA ARG A 107 -16.52 -0.16 17.89
C ARG A 107 -16.70 1.08 18.76
N GLU A 108 -16.75 2.26 18.15
CA GLU A 108 -16.98 3.51 18.90
C GLU A 108 -18.36 3.49 19.58
N ILE A 109 -19.38 2.97 18.90
CA ILE A 109 -20.72 2.78 19.48
C ILE A 109 -20.70 1.76 20.63
N GLU A 110 -20.03 0.62 20.45
CA GLU A 110 -19.91 -0.42 21.47
C GLU A 110 -19.16 0.06 22.72
N MET A 111 -18.11 0.88 22.54
CA MET A 111 -17.26 1.35 23.63
C MET A 111 -17.83 2.58 24.36
N PHE A 112 -18.49 3.48 23.65
CA PHE A 112 -18.84 4.81 24.17
C PHE A 112 -20.35 5.14 24.11
N GLY A 113 -21.19 4.28 23.55
CA GLY A 113 -22.64 4.47 23.42
C GLY A 113 -23.08 4.99 22.05
N ASN A 114 -24.40 5.17 21.87
CA ASN A 114 -25.01 5.69 20.64
C ASN A 114 -26.01 6.82 20.98
N PRO A 115 -25.64 8.10 20.87
CA PRO A 115 -24.36 8.62 20.37
C PRO A 115 -23.19 8.38 21.36
N PRO A 116 -21.95 8.25 20.86
CA PRO A 116 -20.78 7.98 21.69
C PRO A 116 -20.37 9.20 22.52
N VAL A 117 -20.00 8.96 23.79
CA VAL A 117 -19.44 9.97 24.69
C VAL A 117 -17.95 9.70 24.89
N PHE A 118 -17.10 10.46 24.19
CA PHE A 118 -15.65 10.27 24.22
C PHE A 118 -15.00 10.90 25.47
N PRO A 119 -13.93 10.29 26.01
CA PRO A 119 -13.17 10.87 27.12
C PRO A 119 -12.47 12.16 26.67
N VAL A 120 -12.63 13.23 27.46
CA VAL A 120 -11.95 14.51 27.23
C VAL A 120 -10.46 14.33 27.48
N VAL A 121 -9.65 14.32 26.41
CA VAL A 121 -8.20 14.40 26.52
C VAL A 121 -7.85 15.84 26.89
N LYS A 122 -7.39 16.08 28.11
CA LYS A 122 -6.77 17.37 28.47
C LYS A 122 -5.46 17.47 27.70
N GLU A 123 -5.35 18.46 26.82
CA GLU A 123 -4.07 18.85 26.25
C GLU A 123 -3.18 19.33 27.41
N GLU A 124 -2.22 18.51 27.83
CA GLU A 124 -1.08 19.03 28.58
C GLU A 124 -0.31 19.97 27.64
N GLU A 125 -0.11 21.21 28.07
CA GLU A 125 0.66 22.23 27.35
C GLU A 125 2.03 21.68 26.99
N SER A 126 2.18 21.22 25.74
CA SER A 126 3.48 20.91 25.18
C SER A 126 4.25 22.22 25.03
N GLY A 127 5.36 22.32 25.78
CA GLY A 127 6.19 23.50 25.93
C GLY A 127 6.60 24.18 24.63
N GLU A 128 6.88 25.47 24.78
CA GLU A 128 7.37 26.39 23.76
C GLU A 128 8.44 25.78 22.85
N PRO A 129 8.39 26.02 21.53
CA PRO A 129 9.46 25.61 20.63
C PRO A 129 10.72 26.44 20.90
N GLU A 130 11.82 25.78 21.28
CA GLU A 130 13.14 26.38 21.39
C GLU A 130 13.55 27.09 20.08
N GLU A 131 13.87 28.38 20.18
CA GLU A 131 14.57 29.14 19.16
C GLU A 131 15.95 28.51 18.88
N LYS A 132 16.14 27.95 17.68
CA LYS A 132 17.48 27.75 17.14
C LYS A 132 18.00 29.06 16.59
N THR A 133 18.84 29.71 17.39
CA THR A 133 19.69 30.84 17.01
C THR A 133 20.61 30.47 15.84
N GLY A 134 20.79 31.45 14.95
CA GLY A 134 21.37 31.26 13.63
C GLY A 134 22.91 31.17 13.56
N GLY A 135 23.37 30.60 12.45
CA GLY A 135 24.71 30.81 11.89
C GLY A 135 24.57 31.43 10.51
N GLN A 136 25.08 32.66 10.36
CA GLN A 136 25.14 33.41 9.11
C GLN A 136 26.20 32.84 8.16
N SER A 137 25.90 32.86 6.85
CA SER A 137 26.90 33.10 5.80
C SER A 137 26.21 33.76 4.61
N GLU A 138 26.74 34.92 4.23
CA GLU A 138 26.21 35.88 3.25
C GLU A 138 26.51 35.52 1.78
N GLY A 139 25.71 36.10 0.87
CA GLY A 139 25.99 36.31 -0.57
C GLY A 139 25.28 35.32 -1.50
N ASN A 140 24.45 35.68 -2.48
CA ASN A 140 24.27 36.97 -3.15
C ASN A 140 22.85 37.06 -3.78
N GLN A 141 22.36 38.29 -3.95
CA GLN A 141 21.00 38.65 -4.40
C GLN A 141 20.77 38.43 -5.90
N THR A 142 19.58 37.92 -6.28
CA THR A 142 18.72 38.53 -7.33
C THR A 142 17.33 37.89 -7.32
N GLN A 143 16.30 38.73 -7.18
CA GLN A 143 14.88 38.45 -7.45
C GLN A 143 14.38 39.58 -8.36
N PRO A 144 13.33 39.40 -9.20
CA PRO A 144 11.98 39.27 -8.66
C PRO A 144 11.04 38.32 -9.43
N GLY A 145 10.04 37.78 -8.73
CA GLY A 145 8.89 37.12 -9.35
C GLY A 145 8.11 36.26 -8.36
N GLY A 146 7.00 36.79 -7.86
CA GLY A 146 6.23 36.26 -6.74
C GLY A 146 5.84 34.78 -6.85
N LYS A 147 6.21 33.99 -5.84
CA LYS A 147 5.72 32.63 -5.63
C LYS A 147 4.78 32.60 -4.44
N PHE A 148 3.50 32.43 -4.74
CA PHE A 148 2.46 31.99 -3.83
C PHE A 148 2.89 30.63 -3.22
N LYS A 149 3.24 30.60 -1.93
CA LYS A 149 3.52 29.35 -1.21
C LYS A 149 2.21 28.74 -0.74
N GLY A 150 1.63 27.84 -1.54
CA GLY A 150 0.55 26.96 -1.08
C GLY A 150 1.07 26.03 0.02
N LYS A 151 0.52 26.13 1.23
CA LYS A 151 0.75 25.15 2.30
C LYS A 151 0.20 23.79 1.81
N LYS A 152 1.05 22.77 1.82
CA LYS A 152 0.71 21.38 1.47
C LYS A 152 -0.34 20.84 2.45
N SER A 153 -1.59 20.80 2.04
CA SER A 153 -2.76 20.41 2.85
C SER A 153 -2.89 18.91 3.18
N LYS A 154 -1.87 18.08 2.95
CA LYS A 154 -1.89 16.65 3.34
C LYS A 154 -1.08 16.32 4.59
N ALA A 155 -0.22 17.23 5.06
CA ALA A 155 0.63 16.99 6.23
C ALA A 155 0.05 17.54 7.55
N VAL A 156 -0.94 18.43 7.50
CA VAL A 156 -1.50 19.08 8.70
C VAL A 156 -2.59 18.23 9.38
N ALA A 157 -2.98 17.10 8.79
CA ALA A 157 -3.91 16.15 9.41
C ALA A 157 -3.25 15.13 10.37
N LYS A 158 -1.91 15.13 10.50
CA LYS A 158 -1.17 14.15 11.33
C LYS A 158 -0.57 14.76 12.63
N SER A 159 -0.95 15.98 13.01
CA SER A 159 -0.56 16.57 14.30
C SER A 159 -1.77 17.23 14.98
N GLY A 160 -2.37 16.54 15.96
CA GLY A 160 -3.39 17.08 16.85
C GLY A 160 -4.57 16.11 17.08
N ALA A 161 -4.71 15.64 18.33
CA ALA A 161 -5.79 14.82 18.92
C ALA A 161 -6.25 13.55 18.15
N VAL A 162 -6.52 12.46 18.88
CA VAL A 162 -7.16 11.27 18.29
C VAL A 162 -8.56 11.67 17.84
N LYS A 163 -8.79 11.82 16.53
CA LYS A 163 -10.13 12.10 15.97
C LYS A 163 -10.91 10.80 15.80
N TYR A 164 -12.06 10.72 16.44
CA TYR A 164 -12.98 9.60 16.31
C TYR A 164 -13.71 9.63 14.97
N GLN A 165 -14.09 8.47 14.44
CA GLN A 165 -14.81 8.39 13.18
C GLN A 165 -16.17 9.07 13.28
N TRP A 166 -16.85 8.93 14.42
CA TRP A 166 -18.11 9.61 14.70
C TRP A 166 -18.02 11.12 14.55
N GLU A 167 -16.99 11.75 15.13
CA GLU A 167 -16.76 13.20 15.04
C GLU A 167 -16.50 13.66 13.60
N ILE A 168 -15.81 12.83 12.81
CA ILE A 168 -15.61 13.10 11.36
C ILE A 168 -16.96 13.09 10.64
N MET A 169 -17.81 12.11 10.92
CA MET A 169 -19.14 12.02 10.30
C MET A 169 -20.05 13.17 10.74
N GLN A 170 -19.98 13.63 12.00
CA GLN A 170 -20.66 14.84 12.47
C GLN A 170 -20.15 16.11 11.76
N SER A 171 -18.85 16.17 11.43
CA SER A 171 -18.29 17.31 10.68
C SER A 171 -18.84 17.44 9.26
N TYR A 172 -19.46 16.39 8.72
CA TYR A 172 -20.21 16.42 7.47
C TYR A 172 -21.64 16.96 7.64
N GLY A 173 -22.06 17.28 8.86
CA GLY A 173 -23.41 17.77 9.16
C GLY A 173 -24.46 16.67 9.26
N LEU A 174 -24.05 15.41 9.43
CA LEU A 174 -24.97 14.28 9.62
C LEU A 174 -25.53 14.25 11.05
N SER A 175 -26.80 13.87 11.21
CA SER A 175 -27.38 13.66 12.54
C SER A 175 -26.88 12.35 13.14
N ASP A 176 -26.90 12.24 14.47
CA ASP A 176 -26.45 11.03 15.18
C ASP A 176 -27.21 9.78 14.72
N GLU A 177 -28.52 9.87 14.45
CA GLU A 177 -29.31 8.75 13.92
C GLU A 177 -28.87 8.32 12.52
N GLU A 178 -28.41 9.26 11.69
CA GLU A 178 -27.93 8.96 10.35
C GLU A 178 -26.52 8.33 10.42
N ILE A 179 -25.64 8.84 11.28
CA ILE A 179 -24.29 8.31 11.49
C ILE A 179 -24.34 6.84 11.94
N ALA A 180 -25.29 6.48 12.82
CA ALA A 180 -25.46 5.11 13.28
C ALA A 180 -25.69 4.10 12.14
N LYS A 181 -26.31 4.51 11.03
CA LYS A 181 -26.54 3.64 9.85
C LYS A 181 -25.25 3.29 9.11
N PHE A 182 -24.22 4.11 9.23
CA PHE A 182 -22.90 3.87 8.60
C PHE A 182 -22.09 2.76 9.29
N THR A 183 -22.58 2.17 10.38
CA THR A 183 -22.07 0.88 10.87
C THR A 183 -22.27 -0.25 9.85
N ASN A 184 -23.30 -0.14 8.99
CA ASN A 184 -23.45 -1.00 7.83
C ASN A 184 -22.61 -0.44 6.65
N PRO A 185 -21.59 -1.16 6.17
CA PRO A 185 -20.75 -0.71 5.05
C PRO A 185 -21.56 -0.48 3.76
N TYR A 186 -22.66 -1.20 3.53
CA TYR A 186 -23.50 -1.01 2.33
C TYR A 186 -24.29 0.30 2.35
N HIS A 187 -24.52 0.92 3.52
CA HIS A 187 -25.15 2.24 3.59
C HIS A 187 -24.29 3.32 2.92
N TRP A 188 -22.96 3.19 3.01
CA TRP A 188 -22.01 4.09 2.34
C TRP A 188 -22.19 4.06 0.82
N LEU A 189 -22.41 2.87 0.25
CA LEU A 189 -22.59 2.64 -1.18
C LEU A 189 -23.88 3.28 -1.72
N THR A 190 -24.87 3.48 -0.87
CA THR A 190 -26.13 4.13 -1.24
C THR A 190 -26.17 5.62 -0.87
N PHE A 191 -25.29 6.07 0.03
CA PHE A 191 -25.27 7.45 0.52
C PHE A 191 -24.32 8.34 -0.31
N PHE A 192 -23.04 7.96 -0.43
CA PHE A 192 -22.03 8.83 -1.05
C PHE A 192 -22.09 8.89 -2.58
N PRO A 193 -22.29 7.80 -3.33
CA PRO A 193 -22.30 7.85 -4.79
C PRO A 193 -23.36 8.80 -5.39
N PRO A 194 -24.63 8.82 -4.93
CA PRO A 194 -25.60 9.79 -5.41
C PRO A 194 -25.20 11.24 -5.15
N LEU A 195 -24.68 11.54 -3.95
CA LEU A 195 -24.18 12.88 -3.62
C LEU A 195 -22.99 13.28 -4.51
N ALA A 196 -22.08 12.34 -4.80
CA ALA A 196 -20.98 12.59 -5.71
C ALA A 196 -21.46 12.88 -7.14
N VAL A 197 -22.53 12.23 -7.62
CA VAL A 197 -23.17 12.59 -8.90
C VAL A 197 -23.73 14.01 -8.86
N GLU A 198 -24.41 14.39 -7.78
CA GLU A 198 -24.95 15.74 -7.59
C GLU A 198 -23.83 16.79 -7.61
N ASP A 199 -22.76 16.58 -6.84
CA ASP A 199 -21.60 17.46 -6.77
C ASP A 199 -20.91 17.61 -8.13
N LEU A 200 -20.74 16.52 -8.88
CA LEU A 200 -20.11 16.54 -10.21
C LEU A 200 -21.00 17.20 -11.27
N LYS A 201 -22.33 17.06 -11.17
CA LYS A 201 -23.29 17.80 -12.01
C LYS A 201 -23.26 19.29 -11.67
N ALA A 202 -23.23 19.64 -10.39
CA ALA A 202 -23.10 21.03 -9.93
C ALA A 202 -21.75 21.65 -10.33
N PHE A 203 -20.68 20.84 -10.38
CA PHE A 203 -19.38 21.22 -10.93
C PHE A 203 -19.42 21.48 -12.45
N GLY A 204 -20.44 20.97 -13.14
CA GLY A 204 -20.62 21.13 -14.59
C GLY A 204 -19.85 20.10 -15.42
N LEU A 205 -19.59 18.90 -14.88
CA LEU A 205 -18.90 17.84 -15.61
C LEU A 205 -19.70 17.40 -16.85
N GLY A 206 -19.07 17.42 -18.01
CA GLY A 206 -19.67 17.00 -19.28
C GLY A 206 -19.76 15.48 -19.42
N CYS A 207 -20.43 14.81 -18.49
CA CYS A 207 -20.44 13.35 -18.38
C CYS A 207 -21.69 12.70 -19.03
N ASP A 208 -21.50 11.54 -19.66
CA ASP A 208 -22.60 10.64 -20.05
C ASP A 208 -23.00 9.76 -18.84
N TRP A 209 -23.93 10.29 -18.02
CA TRP A 209 -24.38 9.68 -16.77
C TRP A 209 -25.04 8.30 -16.93
N ARG A 210 -25.48 7.93 -18.15
CA ARG A 210 -26.08 6.61 -18.40
C ARG A 210 -25.07 5.47 -18.21
N ARG A 211 -23.78 5.80 -18.22
CA ARG A 211 -22.65 4.88 -18.08
C ARG A 211 -22.07 4.86 -16.67
N THR A 212 -22.71 5.56 -15.73
CA THR A 212 -22.30 5.57 -14.32
C THR A 212 -22.66 4.27 -13.64
N PHE A 213 -21.74 3.71 -12.87
CA PHE A 213 -21.93 2.52 -12.06
C PHE A 213 -21.17 2.63 -10.74
N ILE A 214 -21.54 1.82 -9.77
CA ILE A 214 -20.69 1.48 -8.63
C ILE A 214 -19.99 0.14 -8.88
N THR A 215 -18.87 -0.06 -8.22
CA THR A 215 -18.18 -1.37 -8.16
C THR A 215 -18.73 -2.22 -7.00
N THR A 216 -18.15 -3.40 -6.75
CA THR A 216 -18.61 -4.47 -5.85
C THR A 216 -19.69 -5.38 -6.45
N ASP A 217 -19.98 -6.46 -5.74
CA ASP A 217 -21.07 -7.40 -6.01
C ASP A 217 -22.47 -6.77 -5.94
N MET A 218 -22.61 -5.55 -5.38
CA MET A 218 -23.86 -4.79 -5.39
C MET A 218 -24.30 -4.40 -6.81
N ASN A 219 -23.37 -4.21 -7.74
CA ASN A 219 -23.70 -4.07 -9.16
C ASN A 219 -23.44 -5.40 -9.89
N PRO A 220 -24.49 -6.16 -10.23
CA PRO A 220 -24.33 -7.52 -10.75
C PRO A 220 -23.73 -7.56 -12.17
N TYR A 221 -23.88 -6.50 -12.96
CA TYR A 221 -23.28 -6.40 -14.30
C TYR A 221 -21.77 -6.17 -14.22
N PHE A 222 -21.34 -5.27 -13.34
CA PHE A 222 -19.93 -5.04 -13.10
C PHE A 222 -19.27 -6.25 -12.41
N ASP A 223 -19.95 -6.89 -11.47
CA ASP A 223 -19.49 -8.14 -10.85
C ASP A 223 -19.24 -9.22 -11.92
N SER A 224 -20.20 -9.43 -12.84
CA SER A 224 -20.03 -10.36 -13.97
C SER A 224 -18.80 -10.03 -14.82
N PHE A 225 -18.58 -8.75 -15.13
CA PHE A 225 -17.41 -8.27 -15.88
C PHE A 225 -16.09 -8.60 -15.15
N VAL A 226 -15.99 -8.31 -13.86
CA VAL A 226 -14.79 -8.62 -13.06
C VAL A 226 -14.57 -10.13 -12.95
N ARG A 227 -15.64 -10.91 -12.74
CA ARG A 227 -15.56 -12.38 -12.71
C ARG A 227 -15.06 -12.95 -14.04
N TRP A 228 -15.47 -12.40 -15.18
CA TRP A 228 -14.93 -12.77 -16.50
C TRP A 228 -13.43 -12.43 -16.60
N GLN A 229 -13.05 -11.20 -16.27
CA GLN A 229 -11.65 -10.75 -16.31
C GLN A 229 -10.74 -11.69 -15.48
N MET A 230 -11.14 -12.01 -14.26
CA MET A 230 -10.36 -12.89 -13.39
C MET A 230 -10.22 -14.30 -13.96
N ARG A 231 -11.30 -14.85 -14.53
CA ARG A 231 -11.24 -16.17 -15.19
C ARG A 231 -10.30 -16.17 -16.39
N LYS A 232 -10.33 -15.12 -17.21
CA LYS A 232 -9.38 -14.97 -18.33
C LYS A 232 -7.93 -14.91 -17.88
N LEU A 233 -7.62 -14.10 -16.88
CA LEU A 233 -6.27 -14.04 -16.33
C LEU A 233 -5.82 -15.42 -15.79
N LYS A 234 -6.71 -16.17 -15.13
CA LYS A 234 -6.40 -17.52 -14.66
C LYS A 234 -6.20 -18.51 -15.81
N GLU A 235 -7.06 -18.52 -16.81
CA GLU A 235 -6.96 -19.38 -18.01
C GLU A 235 -5.65 -19.14 -18.76
N MET A 236 -5.17 -17.89 -18.79
CA MET A 236 -3.89 -17.50 -19.37
C MET A 236 -2.67 -17.84 -18.49
N GLY A 237 -2.86 -18.46 -17.32
CA GLY A 237 -1.80 -18.77 -16.36
C GLY A 237 -1.24 -17.56 -15.62
N LYS A 238 -1.89 -16.39 -15.69
CA LYS A 238 -1.42 -15.13 -15.09
C LYS A 238 -1.80 -14.97 -13.62
N ILE A 239 -2.57 -15.91 -13.07
CA ILE A 239 -2.92 -15.96 -11.66
C ILE A 239 -2.41 -17.26 -11.06
N VAL A 240 -1.62 -17.13 -10.00
CA VAL A 240 -1.07 -18.26 -9.23
C VAL A 240 -1.50 -18.16 -7.76
N LYS A 241 -1.61 -19.29 -7.08
CA LYS A 241 -1.74 -19.35 -5.62
C LYS A 241 -0.36 -19.60 -5.05
N ASP A 242 0.07 -18.76 -4.13
CA ASP A 242 1.39 -18.85 -3.50
C ASP A 242 1.30 -18.51 -2.01
N LEU A 243 2.29 -18.97 -1.24
CA LEU A 243 2.45 -18.65 0.17
C LEU A 243 3.43 -17.48 0.28
N ARG A 244 2.97 -16.32 0.77
CA ARG A 244 3.89 -15.22 1.06
C ARG A 244 3.75 -14.69 2.47
N TYR A 245 4.89 -14.23 2.96
CA TYR A 245 4.98 -13.40 4.15
C TYR A 245 4.26 -12.08 3.89
N THR A 246 3.26 -11.81 4.70
CA THR A 246 2.50 -10.56 4.66
C THR A 246 2.33 -10.03 6.06
N ILE A 247 2.22 -8.71 6.18
CA ILE A 247 1.80 -8.10 7.44
C ILE A 247 0.37 -8.59 7.69
N TYR A 248 0.12 -9.12 8.87
CA TYR A 248 -1.10 -9.84 9.23
C TYR A 248 -1.58 -9.37 10.59
N SER A 249 -2.90 -9.21 10.73
CA SER A 249 -3.55 -8.89 11.99
C SER A 249 -4.16 -10.18 12.56
N PRO A 250 -3.55 -10.80 13.60
CA PRO A 250 -4.11 -11.98 14.26
C PRO A 250 -5.56 -11.80 14.70
N LEU A 251 -5.91 -10.61 15.20
CA LEU A 251 -7.26 -10.27 15.64
C LEU A 251 -8.25 -10.22 14.47
N ASP A 252 -7.85 -9.66 13.33
CA ASP A 252 -8.72 -9.58 12.16
C ASP A 252 -8.71 -10.87 11.32
N GLY A 253 -7.78 -11.79 11.61
CA GLY A 253 -7.65 -13.04 10.87
C GLY A 253 -7.28 -12.86 9.40
N GLN A 254 -6.56 -11.79 9.06
CA GLN A 254 -6.24 -11.49 7.65
C GLN A 254 -4.96 -10.64 7.43
N PRO A 255 -4.44 -10.62 6.18
CA PRO A 255 -3.39 -9.68 5.78
C PRO A 255 -3.82 -8.22 5.99
N CYS A 256 -3.00 -7.43 6.69
CA CYS A 256 -3.20 -6.01 7.00
C CYS A 256 -2.48 -5.14 5.95
N ALA A 257 -3.22 -4.71 4.92
CA ALA A 257 -2.73 -3.77 3.90
C ALA A 257 -2.45 -2.40 4.51
N ASP A 258 -1.78 -1.51 3.76
CA ASP A 258 -1.48 -0.16 4.24
C ASP A 258 -2.73 0.61 4.70
N HIS A 259 -3.82 0.51 3.95
CA HIS A 259 -5.09 1.15 4.32
C HIS A 259 -5.75 0.54 5.57
N ASP A 260 -5.34 -0.67 5.97
CA ASP A 260 -5.84 -1.37 7.16
C ASP A 260 -5.04 -1.02 8.42
N ARG A 261 -3.97 -0.23 8.28
CA ARG A 261 -3.08 0.14 9.39
C ARG A 261 -3.54 1.44 10.05
N ALA A 262 -3.52 1.47 11.37
CA ALA A 262 -3.57 2.70 12.17
C ALA A 262 -2.19 3.40 12.17
N SER A 263 -1.12 2.62 12.18
CA SER A 263 0.26 3.12 12.09
C SER A 263 1.16 2.11 11.37
N GLY A 264 2.21 2.61 10.70
CA GLY A 264 3.13 1.76 9.94
C GLY A 264 2.73 1.52 8.49
N GLU A 265 2.04 2.47 7.85
CA GLU A 265 1.86 2.49 6.38
C GLU A 265 3.24 2.39 5.68
N GLY A 266 3.35 1.50 4.69
CA GLY A 266 4.58 1.24 3.94
C GLY A 266 5.57 0.30 4.63
N VAL A 267 5.30 -0.15 5.86
CA VAL A 267 6.12 -1.18 6.52
C VAL A 267 5.95 -2.52 5.80
N ILE A 268 7.06 -3.19 5.53
CA ILE A 268 7.06 -4.50 4.86
C ILE A 268 7.57 -5.58 5.81
N PRO A 269 7.27 -6.87 5.53
CA PRO A 269 7.95 -7.97 6.20
C PRO A 269 9.46 -7.86 6.00
N GLN A 270 10.21 -7.88 7.10
CA GLN A 270 11.66 -7.97 7.09
C GLN A 270 12.07 -9.40 7.42
N GLU A 271 12.85 -9.99 6.52
CA GLU A 271 13.33 -11.35 6.66
C GLU A 271 14.66 -11.40 7.42
N TYR A 272 14.74 -12.30 8.38
CA TYR A 272 15.89 -12.59 9.23
C TYR A 272 16.30 -14.06 9.09
N THR A 273 17.58 -14.32 9.34
CA THR A 273 18.07 -15.69 9.55
C THR A 273 18.03 -15.97 11.05
N LEU A 274 17.19 -16.90 11.49
CA LEU A 274 17.06 -17.27 12.90
C LEU A 274 17.98 -18.45 13.21
N ILE A 275 19.11 -18.17 13.84
CA ILE A 275 20.12 -19.18 14.21
C ILE A 275 19.66 -19.96 15.43
N LYS A 276 19.78 -21.29 15.38
CA LYS A 276 19.46 -22.20 16.48
C LYS A 276 20.73 -22.58 17.23
N MET A 277 20.90 -22.05 18.43
CA MET A 277 21.98 -22.39 19.36
C MET A 277 21.48 -23.43 20.37
N GLU A 278 21.96 -24.66 20.30
CA GLU A 278 21.57 -25.70 21.26
C GLU A 278 22.11 -25.39 22.66
N VAL A 279 21.25 -25.42 23.67
CA VAL A 279 21.63 -25.27 25.08
C VAL A 279 22.20 -26.61 25.54
N ILE A 280 23.41 -26.56 26.11
CA ILE A 280 24.11 -27.78 26.58
C ILE A 280 23.90 -27.95 28.09
N SER A 281 23.80 -29.21 28.52
CA SER A 281 23.71 -29.59 29.93
C SER A 281 25.00 -29.26 30.69
N PRO A 282 24.96 -28.86 31.98
CA PRO A 282 23.77 -28.73 32.81
C PRO A 282 22.95 -27.48 32.49
N PHE A 283 21.63 -27.64 32.43
CA PHE A 283 20.72 -26.52 32.23
C PHE A 283 20.70 -25.59 33.45
N PRO A 284 20.54 -24.27 33.26
CA PRO A 284 20.28 -23.36 34.36
C PRO A 284 19.07 -23.82 35.18
N PRO A 285 19.01 -23.56 36.51
CA PRO A 285 17.94 -24.07 37.37
C PRO A 285 16.51 -23.81 36.86
N LYS A 286 16.28 -22.66 36.23
CA LYS A 286 14.99 -22.27 35.63
C LYS A 286 14.59 -23.13 34.42
N MET A 287 15.53 -23.80 33.78
CA MET A 287 15.34 -24.66 32.60
C MET A 287 15.37 -26.15 32.95
N SER A 288 15.48 -26.54 34.23
CA SER A 288 15.48 -27.94 34.68
C SER A 288 14.23 -28.72 34.23
N VAL A 289 13.07 -28.04 34.13
CA VAL A 289 11.82 -28.63 33.60
C VAL A 289 11.90 -29.06 32.12
N LEU A 290 12.95 -28.64 31.41
CA LEU A 290 13.21 -29.00 30.02
C LEU A 290 14.23 -30.14 29.88
N GLU A 291 14.72 -30.71 30.98
CA GLU A 291 15.65 -31.85 30.95
C GLU A 291 15.08 -33.00 30.10
N GLY A 292 15.95 -33.62 29.30
CA GLY A 292 15.57 -34.64 28.31
C GLY A 292 15.03 -34.08 26.98
N LYS A 293 14.82 -32.76 26.85
CA LYS A 293 14.48 -32.10 25.58
C LYS A 293 15.70 -31.42 24.96
N LYS A 294 15.70 -31.33 23.62
CA LYS A 294 16.61 -30.42 22.91
C LYS A 294 16.07 -29.00 22.99
N VAL A 295 16.84 -28.11 23.62
CA VAL A 295 16.46 -26.71 23.84
C VAL A 295 17.34 -25.84 22.97
N TYR A 296 16.75 -24.91 22.23
CA TYR A 296 17.47 -23.97 21.37
C TYR A 296 17.23 -22.53 21.81
N LEU A 297 18.30 -21.75 21.93
CA LEU A 297 18.23 -20.30 21.88
C LEU A 297 18.15 -19.88 20.42
N ALA A 298 17.07 -19.20 20.07
CA ALA A 298 16.83 -18.71 18.72
C ALA A 298 17.25 -17.24 18.64
N ALA A 299 18.22 -16.92 17.78
CA ALA A 299 18.73 -15.56 17.63
C ALA A 299 18.63 -15.09 16.17
N ALA A 300 17.93 -13.97 15.96
CA ALA A 300 17.71 -13.40 14.64
C ALA A 300 18.92 -12.55 14.21
N THR A 301 19.34 -12.69 12.96
CA THR A 301 20.39 -11.86 12.37
C THR A 301 20.08 -11.49 10.92
N LEU A 302 20.44 -10.26 10.52
CA LEU A 302 20.48 -9.81 9.13
C LEU A 302 21.84 -10.09 8.45
N ARG A 303 22.81 -10.56 9.24
CA ARG A 303 24.20 -10.81 8.85
C ARG A 303 24.59 -12.26 9.14
N PRO A 304 24.01 -13.25 8.44
CA PRO A 304 24.37 -14.65 8.63
C PRO A 304 25.84 -14.92 8.31
N GLU A 305 26.48 -14.10 7.47
CA GLU A 305 27.89 -14.24 7.13
C GLU A 305 28.84 -14.02 8.32
N THR A 306 28.39 -13.28 9.35
CA THR A 306 29.20 -13.02 10.53
C THR A 306 29.09 -14.11 11.59
N ILE A 307 28.25 -15.12 11.36
CA ILE A 307 28.05 -16.22 12.28
C ILE A 307 29.24 -17.17 12.17
N SER A 308 30.06 -17.19 13.21
CA SER A 308 31.21 -18.10 13.31
C SER A 308 30.89 -19.31 14.18
N TYR A 309 31.43 -20.46 13.80
CA TYR A 309 31.38 -21.71 14.59
C TYR A 309 32.67 -21.85 15.38
N ARG A 310 32.62 -21.78 16.71
CA ARG A 310 33.79 -21.97 17.58
C ARG A 310 33.50 -22.99 18.66
N GLN A 311 34.41 -23.96 18.84
CA GLN A 311 34.40 -24.93 19.95
C GLN A 311 33.06 -25.67 20.14
N GLY A 312 32.29 -25.87 19.07
CA GLY A 312 31.00 -26.54 19.12
C GLY A 312 29.77 -25.63 19.16
N TYR A 313 29.95 -24.31 19.26
CA TYR A 313 28.86 -23.35 19.49
C TYR A 313 28.77 -22.27 18.40
N TRP A 314 27.53 -21.89 18.08
CA TRP A 314 27.23 -20.72 17.26
C TRP A 314 27.21 -19.46 18.12
N ASN A 315 27.80 -18.37 17.65
CA ASN A 315 27.81 -17.10 18.36
C ASN A 315 27.27 -15.97 17.46
N THR A 316 26.24 -15.28 17.94
CA THR A 316 25.67 -14.09 17.30
C THR A 316 26.24 -12.77 17.82
N SER A 317 27.03 -12.81 18.89
CA SER A 317 27.81 -11.65 19.35
C SER A 317 29.13 -11.60 18.59
N VAL A 318 29.26 -10.62 17.69
CA VAL A 318 30.33 -10.53 16.70
C VAL A 318 31.18 -9.29 16.94
N PRO A 319 32.03 -9.26 17.99
CA PRO A 319 32.77 -8.06 18.41
C PRO A 319 33.83 -7.59 17.42
N SER A 320 34.13 -8.34 16.36
CA SER A 320 35.01 -7.89 15.27
C SER A 320 34.30 -6.93 14.32
N ASP A 321 32.99 -7.09 14.13
CA ASP A 321 32.21 -6.49 13.04
C ASP A 321 30.88 -5.87 13.51
N SER A 322 30.63 -5.81 14.83
CA SER A 322 29.48 -5.20 15.48
C SER A 322 29.94 -4.31 16.65
N PRO A 323 29.73 -2.97 16.61
CA PRO A 323 30.20 -2.04 17.64
C PRO A 323 29.53 -2.28 18.99
N ASP A 324 28.25 -2.64 18.96
CA ASP A 324 27.47 -3.01 20.15
C ASP A 324 28.11 -4.20 20.88
N ASP A 325 28.46 -5.25 20.13
CA ASP A 325 29.08 -6.47 20.68
C ASP A 325 30.49 -6.19 21.20
N TYR A 326 31.28 -5.39 20.48
CA TYR A 326 32.60 -4.98 20.92
C TYR A 326 32.54 -4.24 22.26
N MET A 327 31.62 -3.28 22.41
CA MET A 327 31.45 -2.54 23.67
C MET A 327 30.89 -3.38 24.80
N ALA A 328 29.93 -4.26 24.53
CA ALA A 328 29.42 -5.18 25.55
C ALA A 328 30.52 -6.12 26.07
N LEU A 329 31.33 -6.69 25.18
CA LEU A 329 32.45 -7.55 25.55
C LEU A 329 33.54 -6.77 26.29
N HIS A 330 33.88 -5.57 25.82
CA HIS A 330 34.84 -4.69 26.48
C HIS A 330 34.39 -4.34 27.91
N ASP A 331 33.13 -3.96 28.10
CA ASP A 331 32.56 -3.67 29.42
C ASP A 331 32.62 -4.90 30.35
N LEU A 332 32.28 -6.08 29.84
CA LEU A 332 32.38 -7.34 30.60
C LEU A 332 33.83 -7.69 30.98
N LYS A 333 34.81 -7.40 30.12
CA LYS A 333 36.24 -7.62 30.44
C LYS A 333 36.76 -6.60 31.45
N ALA A 334 36.43 -5.32 31.26
CA ALA A 334 36.98 -4.21 32.03
C ALA A 334 36.36 -4.04 33.44
N LYS A 335 35.12 -4.50 33.66
CA LYS A 335 34.36 -4.24 34.90
C LYS A 335 34.02 -5.55 35.64
N PRO A 336 34.87 -6.06 36.54
CA PRO A 336 34.57 -7.26 37.34
C PRO A 336 33.26 -7.16 38.13
N ALA A 337 32.94 -5.97 38.65
CA ALA A 337 31.67 -5.72 39.36
C ALA A 337 30.44 -5.94 38.45
N PHE A 338 30.54 -5.66 37.15
CA PHE A 338 29.47 -5.90 36.18
C PHE A 338 29.26 -7.40 35.94
N ARG A 339 30.35 -8.18 35.87
CA ARG A 339 30.28 -9.65 35.80
C ARG A 339 29.63 -10.25 37.06
N ALA A 340 30.08 -9.80 38.23
CA ALA A 340 29.55 -10.24 39.52
C ALA A 340 28.04 -9.95 39.66
N LYS A 341 27.58 -8.78 39.20
CA LYS A 341 26.16 -8.39 39.24
C LYS A 341 25.23 -9.39 38.56
N TYR A 342 25.67 -9.99 37.44
CA TYR A 342 24.88 -10.95 36.66
C TYR A 342 25.29 -12.41 36.87
N GLY A 343 26.20 -12.69 37.81
CA GLY A 343 26.72 -14.03 38.05
C GLY A 343 27.52 -14.60 36.88
N VAL A 344 28.10 -13.74 36.03
CA VAL A 344 28.93 -14.15 34.89
C VAL A 344 30.33 -14.49 35.40
N LYS A 345 30.79 -15.71 35.09
CA LYS A 345 32.12 -16.17 35.51
C LYS A 345 33.22 -15.65 34.58
N ASP A 346 34.43 -15.51 35.11
CA ASP A 346 35.60 -15.07 34.35
C ASP A 346 35.92 -16.01 33.18
N GLU A 347 35.73 -17.33 33.36
CA GLU A 347 35.90 -18.35 32.32
C GLU A 347 34.93 -18.19 31.14
N TRP A 348 33.80 -17.49 31.31
CA TRP A 348 32.82 -17.25 30.25
C TRP A 348 33.10 -15.98 29.45
N VAL A 349 34.14 -15.20 29.80
CA VAL A 349 34.40 -13.89 29.18
C VAL A 349 35.88 -13.71 28.84
N LEU A 350 36.78 -13.92 29.80
CA LEU A 350 38.20 -13.59 29.65
C LEU A 350 38.90 -14.38 28.54
N PRO A 351 38.65 -15.70 28.37
CA PRO A 351 39.29 -16.49 27.31
C PRO A 351 38.83 -16.15 25.89
N PHE A 352 37.72 -15.42 25.73
CA PHE A 352 37.15 -15.13 24.41
C PHE A 352 37.82 -13.92 23.77
N GLU A 353 38.71 -14.20 22.81
CA GLU A 353 39.32 -13.19 21.95
C GLU A 353 38.44 -12.82 20.76
N ILE A 354 38.61 -11.59 20.26
CA ILE A 354 37.93 -11.07 19.06
C ILE A 354 38.51 -11.78 17.84
N ILE A 355 37.65 -12.47 17.10
CA ILE A 355 38.01 -13.21 15.89
C ILE A 355 37.72 -12.33 14.68
N PRO A 356 38.73 -12.00 13.85
CA PRO A 356 38.49 -11.40 12.54
C PRO A 356 37.65 -12.30 11.64
N ILE A 357 36.52 -11.79 11.15
CA ILE A 357 35.63 -12.55 10.25
C ILE A 357 35.60 -11.89 8.87
N ILE A 358 35.58 -10.56 8.83
CA ILE A 358 35.57 -9.78 7.60
C ILE A 358 36.74 -8.78 7.62
N HIS A 359 37.47 -8.73 6.52
CA HIS A 359 38.39 -7.65 6.24
C HIS A 359 37.61 -6.47 5.63
N HIS A 360 37.55 -5.35 6.36
CA HIS A 360 37.02 -4.09 5.84
C HIS A 360 38.18 -3.27 5.25
N PRO A 361 38.09 -2.74 4.02
CA PRO A 361 39.18 -1.97 3.40
C PRO A 361 39.68 -0.80 4.27
N ASP A 362 38.75 0.02 4.77
CA ASP A 362 39.11 1.20 5.58
C ASP A 362 39.43 0.91 7.06
N PHE A 363 38.82 -0.13 7.64
CA PHE A 363 38.87 -0.37 9.09
C PHE A 363 39.63 -1.66 9.48
N GLY A 364 40.10 -2.42 8.49
CA GLY A 364 40.84 -3.67 8.66
C GLY A 364 40.00 -4.85 9.16
N ASP A 365 40.70 -5.80 9.78
CA ASP A 365 40.21 -7.12 10.21
C ASP A 365 39.32 -7.10 11.47
N LYS A 366 39.33 -5.98 12.19
CA LYS A 366 38.54 -5.74 13.42
C LYS A 366 37.84 -4.40 13.32
N SER A 367 36.97 -4.30 12.32
CA SER A 367 36.31 -3.07 11.91
C SER A 367 35.56 -2.37 13.06
N ALA A 368 34.87 -3.15 13.91
CA ALA A 368 34.14 -2.64 15.07
C ALA A 368 35.05 -2.08 16.17
N GLU A 369 36.16 -2.76 16.46
CA GLU A 369 37.16 -2.28 17.43
C GLU A 369 37.75 -0.94 16.95
N ARG A 370 38.17 -0.89 15.68
CA ARG A 370 38.79 0.30 15.10
C ARG A 370 37.87 1.50 15.15
N ILE A 371 36.62 1.37 14.69
CA ILE A 371 35.69 2.49 14.66
C ILE A 371 35.26 2.96 16.06
N CYS A 372 35.10 2.05 17.03
CA CYS A 372 34.79 2.41 18.41
C CYS A 372 35.94 3.22 19.05
N ILE A 373 37.19 2.86 18.76
CA ILE A 373 38.37 3.60 19.21
C ILE A 373 38.41 5.00 18.57
N GLU A 374 38.23 5.08 17.25
CA GLU A 374 38.25 6.36 16.51
C GLU A 374 37.14 7.32 16.96
N LYS A 375 35.93 6.81 17.17
CA LYS A 375 34.79 7.58 17.69
C LYS A 375 34.81 7.79 19.21
N LYS A 376 35.85 7.30 19.90
CA LYS A 376 36.04 7.43 21.35
C LYS A 376 34.82 6.96 22.15
N ILE A 377 34.22 5.83 21.74
CA ILE A 377 33.08 5.22 22.42
C ILE A 377 33.60 4.50 23.67
N LYS A 378 33.04 4.80 24.84
CA LYS A 378 33.57 4.28 26.14
C LYS A 378 32.64 3.30 26.84
N SER A 379 31.40 3.15 26.37
CA SER A 379 30.36 2.39 27.05
C SER A 379 29.31 1.89 26.06
N GLN A 380 28.74 0.72 26.32
CA GLN A 380 27.60 0.18 25.55
C GLN A 380 26.32 1.04 25.65
N ASN A 381 26.29 2.01 26.57
CA ASN A 381 25.15 2.91 26.75
C ASN A 381 25.17 4.13 25.81
N GLU A 382 26.26 4.37 25.08
CA GLU A 382 26.38 5.48 24.12
C GLU A 382 25.67 5.16 22.79
N ARG A 383 24.34 4.95 22.86
CA ARG A 383 23.51 4.42 21.75
C ARG A 383 23.64 5.20 20.44
N GLU A 384 23.58 6.53 20.49
CA GLU A 384 23.67 7.35 19.28
C GLU A 384 25.01 7.16 18.53
N LYS A 385 26.13 7.09 19.27
CA LYS A 385 27.45 6.87 18.66
C LYS A 385 27.61 5.46 18.13
N LEU A 386 27.04 4.47 18.83
CA LEU A 386 27.04 3.07 18.40
C LEU A 386 26.23 2.90 17.12
N ASP A 387 25.05 3.52 17.03
CA ASP A 387 24.21 3.48 15.82
C ASP A 387 24.90 4.13 14.62
N GLU A 388 25.61 5.25 14.83
CA GLU A 388 26.40 5.90 13.79
C GLU A 388 27.57 5.02 13.34
N ALA A 389 28.31 4.44 14.28
CA ALA A 389 29.40 3.51 14.00
C ALA A 389 28.90 2.29 13.20
N LYS A 390 27.77 1.71 13.62
CA LYS A 390 27.14 0.54 13.00
C LYS A 390 26.76 0.80 11.55
N LYS A 391 26.17 1.96 11.24
CA LYS A 391 25.81 2.35 9.87
C LYS A 391 27.03 2.39 8.94
N ILE A 392 28.15 2.93 9.43
CA ILE A 392 29.39 3.06 8.65
C ILE A 392 29.94 1.67 8.34
N ILE A 393 30.19 0.85 9.36
CA ILE A 393 30.85 -0.45 9.16
C ILE A 393 29.96 -1.48 8.46
N TYR A 394 28.62 -1.45 8.66
CA TYR A 394 27.73 -2.41 8.01
C TYR A 394 27.62 -2.14 6.51
N LYS A 395 27.55 -0.85 6.12
CA LYS A 395 27.46 -0.49 4.70
C LYS A 395 28.76 -0.82 3.97
N GLY A 396 29.91 -0.36 4.47
CA GLY A 396 31.21 -0.63 3.84
C GLY A 396 31.58 -2.12 3.88
N GLY A 397 31.32 -2.78 5.00
CA GLY A 397 31.58 -4.22 5.16
C GLY A 397 30.74 -5.10 4.23
N PHE A 398 29.52 -4.70 3.88
CA PHE A 398 28.69 -5.47 2.96
C PHE A 398 29.17 -5.39 1.50
N TYR A 399 29.44 -4.18 0.99
CA TYR A 399 29.79 -3.98 -0.42
C TYR A 399 31.26 -4.27 -0.72
N GLU A 400 32.15 -3.95 0.20
CA GLU A 400 33.60 -4.00 -0.08
C GLU A 400 34.35 -5.03 0.77
N GLY A 401 33.71 -5.51 1.85
CA GLY A 401 34.29 -6.48 2.77
C GLY A 401 34.61 -7.83 2.13
N THR A 402 35.66 -8.47 2.63
CA THR A 402 36.13 -9.79 2.17
C THR A 402 36.14 -10.77 3.33
N MET A 403 35.63 -11.98 3.12
CA MET A 403 35.60 -13.03 4.14
C MET A 403 37.01 -13.52 4.49
N LEU A 404 37.29 -13.65 5.79
CA LEU A 404 38.57 -14.15 6.30
C LEU A 404 38.51 -15.59 6.80
N VAL A 405 37.33 -16.06 7.19
CA VAL A 405 37.15 -17.36 7.86
C VAL A 405 36.12 -18.24 7.16
N GLY A 406 36.24 -19.55 7.35
CA GLY A 406 35.33 -20.55 6.81
C GLY A 406 35.66 -20.98 5.38
N GLU A 407 34.73 -21.66 4.74
CA GLU A 407 34.90 -22.18 3.37
C GLU A 407 34.85 -21.07 2.30
N PHE A 408 34.36 -19.88 2.65
CA PHE A 408 34.19 -18.75 1.75
C PHE A 408 35.31 -17.71 1.88
N THR A 409 36.43 -18.05 2.53
CA THR A 409 37.59 -17.15 2.66
C THR A 409 38.03 -16.61 1.30
N GLY A 410 38.26 -15.29 1.22
CA GLY A 410 38.62 -14.57 0.00
C GLY A 410 37.44 -14.09 -0.85
N MET A 411 36.22 -14.53 -0.57
CA MET A 411 35.01 -14.11 -1.28
C MET A 411 34.49 -12.76 -0.76
N LYS A 412 33.83 -11.99 -1.63
CA LYS A 412 33.13 -10.76 -1.24
C LYS A 412 31.92 -11.07 -0.36
N VAL A 413 31.71 -10.26 0.68
CA VAL A 413 30.61 -10.44 1.65
C VAL A 413 29.24 -10.46 0.97
N GLN A 414 29.01 -9.58 -0.01
CA GLN A 414 27.76 -9.52 -0.78
C GLN A 414 27.40 -10.86 -1.43
N GLU A 415 28.39 -11.61 -1.93
CA GLU A 415 28.23 -12.91 -2.55
C GLU A 415 28.11 -14.03 -1.50
N ALA A 416 29.02 -14.01 -0.52
CA ALA A 416 29.10 -15.04 0.52
C ALA A 416 27.84 -15.09 1.41
N LYS A 417 27.20 -13.95 1.68
CA LYS A 417 26.01 -13.85 2.54
C LYS A 417 24.89 -14.81 2.13
N GLY A 418 24.56 -14.87 0.84
CA GLY A 418 23.50 -15.74 0.32
C GLY A 418 23.87 -17.22 0.45
N LEU A 419 25.12 -17.57 0.14
CA LEU A 419 25.62 -18.95 0.20
C LEU A 419 25.66 -19.48 1.65
N ILE A 420 26.19 -18.68 2.58
CA ILE A 420 26.25 -19.04 4.00
C ILE A 420 24.84 -19.23 4.57
N ARG A 421 23.93 -18.30 4.24
CA ARG A 421 22.53 -18.41 4.66
C ARG A 421 21.89 -19.71 4.19
N ASN A 422 22.01 -20.03 2.91
CA ASN A 422 21.39 -21.23 2.34
C ASN A 422 21.97 -22.50 2.99
N LYS A 423 23.28 -22.54 3.20
CA LYS A 423 23.94 -23.66 3.88
C LYS A 423 23.43 -23.84 5.33
N LEU A 424 23.30 -22.76 6.10
CA LEU A 424 22.76 -22.82 7.46
C LEU A 424 21.32 -23.36 7.50
N LEU A 425 20.50 -23.01 6.50
CA LEU A 425 19.14 -23.53 6.35
C LEU A 425 19.15 -25.02 5.97
N GLU A 426 19.98 -25.42 4.99
CA GLU A 426 20.12 -26.82 4.54
C GLU A 426 20.62 -27.75 5.66
N MET A 427 21.56 -27.28 6.48
CA MET A 427 22.06 -28.01 7.64
C MET A 427 21.04 -28.07 8.79
N GLY A 428 19.90 -27.39 8.66
CA GLY A 428 18.89 -27.29 9.71
C GLY A 428 19.41 -26.56 10.95
N GLN A 429 20.39 -25.66 10.83
CA GLN A 429 20.96 -24.87 11.92
C GLN A 429 20.36 -23.46 11.99
N ALA A 430 19.67 -23.03 10.94
CA ALA A 430 18.86 -21.84 10.92
C ALA A 430 17.46 -22.12 10.40
N VAL A 431 16.54 -21.18 10.63
CA VAL A 431 15.23 -21.12 9.95
C VAL A 431 14.99 -19.72 9.44
N VAL A 432 14.13 -19.59 8.43
CA VAL A 432 13.65 -18.27 7.97
C VAL A 432 12.64 -17.75 8.98
N TYR A 433 12.86 -16.53 9.45
CA TYR A 433 11.97 -15.82 10.35
C TYR A 433 11.70 -14.44 9.77
N SER A 434 10.46 -13.99 9.85
CA SER A 434 10.09 -12.68 9.34
C SER A 434 9.29 -11.93 10.40
N GLU A 435 9.53 -10.64 10.51
CA GLU A 435 8.79 -9.72 11.37
C GLU A 435 8.59 -8.37 10.68
N PRO A 436 7.62 -7.56 11.11
CA PRO A 436 7.47 -6.21 10.55
C PRO A 436 8.74 -5.39 10.80
N GLU A 437 9.29 -4.71 9.78
CA GLU A 437 10.49 -3.85 9.93
C GLU A 437 10.34 -2.81 11.06
N LYS A 438 9.10 -2.36 11.28
CA LYS A 438 8.70 -1.49 12.38
C LYS A 438 7.37 -1.95 12.92
N LYS A 439 7.05 -1.58 14.15
CA LYS A 439 5.75 -1.85 14.76
C LYS A 439 4.62 -1.37 13.84
N VAL A 440 3.69 -2.26 13.53
CA VAL A 440 2.47 -1.98 12.77
C VAL A 440 1.28 -2.22 13.67
N MET A 441 0.37 -1.25 13.71
CA MET A 441 -0.91 -1.40 14.41
C MET A 441 -2.00 -1.46 13.35
N SER A 442 -2.88 -2.46 13.42
CA SER A 442 -4.09 -2.49 12.61
C SER A 442 -5.04 -1.37 13.06
N ARG A 443 -6.00 -1.00 12.20
CA ARG A 443 -7.12 -0.12 12.59
C ARG A 443 -8.02 -0.75 13.65
N SER A 444 -7.95 -2.07 13.82
CA SER A 444 -8.65 -2.78 14.87
C SER A 444 -7.97 -2.71 16.24
N GLY A 445 -6.80 -2.04 16.34
CA GLY A 445 -6.05 -1.91 17.58
C GLY A 445 -5.14 -3.10 17.89
N ASP A 446 -4.98 -4.02 16.95
CA ASP A 446 -4.10 -5.18 17.08
C ASP A 446 -2.66 -4.84 16.68
N GLU A 447 -1.69 -5.49 17.30
CA GLU A 447 -0.28 -5.41 16.91
C GLU A 447 -0.02 -6.44 15.82
N CYS A 448 0.16 -5.97 14.59
CA CYS A 448 0.31 -6.86 13.45
C CYS A 448 1.64 -7.63 13.53
N VAL A 449 1.60 -8.86 13.03
CA VAL A 449 2.75 -9.77 12.88
C VAL A 449 3.02 -10.00 11.39
N VAL A 450 4.03 -10.82 11.08
CA VAL A 450 4.17 -11.40 9.74
C VAL A 450 3.61 -12.81 9.76
N ALA A 451 2.67 -13.11 8.87
CA ALA A 451 2.15 -14.45 8.66
C ALA A 451 2.48 -14.93 7.25
N LEU A 452 2.70 -16.24 7.11
CA LEU A 452 2.77 -16.90 5.81
C LEU A 452 1.35 -17.31 5.43
N THR A 453 0.74 -16.61 4.47
CA THR A 453 -0.67 -16.82 4.11
C THR A 453 -0.81 -17.24 2.66
N ASP A 454 -1.78 -18.13 2.40
CA ASP A 454 -2.25 -18.42 1.04
C ASP A 454 -2.94 -17.19 0.46
N GLN A 455 -2.51 -16.78 -0.72
CA GLN A 455 -3.13 -15.65 -1.43
C GLN A 455 -3.02 -15.88 -2.94
N TRP A 456 -3.96 -15.29 -3.69
CA TRP A 456 -3.89 -15.28 -5.15
C TRP A 456 -3.08 -14.08 -5.62
N TYR A 457 -2.19 -14.32 -6.57
CA TYR A 457 -1.28 -13.31 -7.12
C TYR A 457 -1.42 -13.22 -8.63
N ILE A 458 -1.30 -12.00 -9.15
CA ILE A 458 -1.05 -11.75 -10.56
C ILE A 458 0.47 -11.74 -10.80
N THR A 459 0.94 -12.43 -11.84
CA THR A 459 2.36 -12.67 -12.15
C THR A 459 2.97 -11.62 -13.09
N TYR A 460 2.90 -10.33 -12.73
CA TYR A 460 3.44 -9.24 -13.57
C TYR A 460 4.93 -9.35 -13.91
N GLY A 461 5.72 -10.08 -13.10
CA GLY A 461 7.16 -10.30 -13.32
C GLY A 461 7.51 -11.30 -14.42
N GLU A 462 6.52 -11.96 -15.04
CA GLU A 462 6.78 -12.85 -16.17
C GLU A 462 7.42 -12.09 -17.33
N GLN A 463 8.59 -12.57 -17.79
CA GLN A 463 9.43 -11.86 -18.74
C GLN A 463 8.70 -11.50 -20.04
N GLU A 464 7.93 -12.44 -20.61
CA GLU A 464 7.15 -12.20 -21.83
C GLU A 464 6.05 -11.15 -21.62
N TRP A 465 5.40 -11.17 -20.45
CA TRP A 465 4.29 -10.26 -20.16
C TRP A 465 4.79 -8.85 -19.84
N LYS A 466 5.86 -8.75 -19.06
CA LYS A 466 6.57 -7.50 -18.79
C LYS A 466 7.04 -6.86 -20.10
N LYS A 467 7.64 -7.65 -21.00
CA LYS A 467 8.07 -7.16 -22.31
C LYS A 467 6.91 -6.61 -23.14
N ALA A 468 5.76 -7.29 -23.15
CA ALA A 468 4.56 -6.78 -23.83
C ALA A 468 4.05 -5.47 -23.21
N ALA A 469 4.18 -5.29 -21.90
CA ALA A 469 3.85 -4.04 -21.22
C ALA A 469 4.83 -2.90 -21.55
N GLU A 470 6.14 -3.21 -21.65
CA GLU A 470 7.18 -2.27 -22.10
C GLU A 470 6.93 -1.83 -23.56
N GLU A 471 6.64 -2.78 -24.45
CA GLU A 471 6.27 -2.48 -25.86
C GLU A 471 5.00 -1.61 -25.95
N CYS A 472 4.03 -1.82 -25.05
CA CYS A 472 2.85 -0.95 -24.95
C CYS A 472 3.24 0.47 -24.48
N LEU A 473 4.08 0.57 -23.46
CA LEU A 473 4.56 1.84 -22.90
C LEU A 473 5.33 2.70 -23.92
N ASP A 474 6.05 2.07 -24.85
CA ASP A 474 6.76 2.75 -25.94
C ASP A 474 5.81 3.52 -26.85
N GLY A 475 4.62 2.97 -27.10
CA GLY A 475 3.56 3.61 -27.91
C GLY A 475 2.76 4.69 -27.18
N MET A 476 2.92 4.84 -25.86
CA MET A 476 2.11 5.76 -25.06
C MET A 476 2.68 7.20 -25.05
N ASN A 477 1.78 8.19 -25.11
CA ASN A 477 2.11 9.58 -24.81
C ASN A 477 1.90 9.88 -23.33
N LEU A 478 2.99 10.13 -22.59
CA LEU A 478 2.99 10.33 -21.14
C LEU A 478 3.12 11.81 -20.73
N TYR A 479 3.16 12.74 -21.70
CA TYR A 479 3.25 14.19 -21.51
C TYR A 479 4.51 14.72 -20.77
N SER A 480 5.31 13.85 -20.13
CA SER A 480 6.63 14.18 -19.58
C SER A 480 7.55 12.96 -19.48
N GLU A 481 8.86 13.18 -19.61
CA GLU A 481 9.89 12.14 -19.41
C GLU A 481 9.94 11.64 -17.95
N GLU A 482 9.65 12.51 -16.98
CA GLU A 482 9.58 12.10 -15.57
C GLU A 482 8.51 11.02 -15.35
N THR A 483 7.35 11.15 -16.01
CA THR A 483 6.30 10.14 -15.94
C THR A 483 6.73 8.83 -16.61
N ARG A 484 7.44 8.92 -17.76
CA ARG A 484 8.02 7.75 -18.45
C ARG A 484 8.97 6.98 -17.55
N HIS A 485 9.97 7.65 -16.98
CA HIS A 485 10.90 7.02 -16.05
C HIS A 485 10.20 6.41 -14.83
N GLY A 486 9.10 7.03 -14.35
CA GLY A 486 8.28 6.47 -13.29
C GLY A 486 7.64 5.12 -13.64
N PHE A 487 7.11 4.99 -14.86
CA PHE A 487 6.58 3.72 -15.37
C PHE A 487 7.69 2.68 -15.57
N GLU A 488 8.79 3.04 -16.21
CA GLU A 488 9.95 2.15 -16.45
C GLU A 488 10.54 1.64 -15.14
N HIS A 489 10.74 2.53 -14.16
CA HIS A 489 11.18 2.14 -12.83
C HIS A 489 10.20 1.15 -12.20
N THR A 490 8.89 1.40 -12.28
CA THR A 490 7.87 0.49 -11.74
C THR A 490 7.91 -0.88 -12.41
N LEU A 491 7.93 -0.93 -13.75
CA LEU A 491 8.06 -2.18 -14.50
C LEU A 491 9.38 -2.92 -14.18
N SER A 492 10.45 -2.21 -13.80
CA SER A 492 11.74 -2.82 -13.49
C SER A 492 11.69 -3.77 -12.27
N TRP A 493 10.93 -3.41 -11.23
CA TRP A 493 10.86 -4.17 -9.97
C TRP A 493 9.50 -4.87 -9.74
N LEU A 494 8.46 -4.53 -10.51
CA LEU A 494 7.16 -5.17 -10.39
C LEU A 494 7.27 -6.67 -10.70
N ASN A 495 6.88 -7.51 -9.75
CA ASN A 495 6.95 -8.96 -9.87
C ASN A 495 5.56 -9.58 -9.64
N GLN A 496 5.32 -10.21 -8.49
CA GLN A 496 3.99 -10.71 -8.14
C GLN A 496 3.20 -9.65 -7.36
N TRP A 497 1.92 -9.54 -7.66
CA TRP A 497 0.99 -8.64 -6.96
C TRP A 497 -0.16 -9.42 -6.34
N ALA A 498 -0.36 -9.27 -5.04
CA ALA A 498 -1.46 -9.89 -4.31
C ALA A 498 -2.80 -9.33 -4.82
N CYS A 499 -3.58 -10.14 -5.55
CA CYS A 499 -4.84 -9.70 -6.15
C CYS A 499 -6.09 -10.10 -5.34
N SER A 500 -5.91 -10.77 -4.19
CA SER A 500 -7.00 -11.26 -3.36
C SER A 500 -6.99 -10.78 -1.91
N ARG A 501 -8.17 -10.73 -1.27
CA ARG A 501 -8.38 -10.40 0.15
C ARG A 501 -9.44 -11.32 0.75
N SER A 502 -9.42 -11.55 2.06
CA SER A 502 -10.45 -12.35 2.76
C SER A 502 -11.60 -11.50 3.33
N PHE A 503 -11.42 -10.19 3.44
CA PHE A 503 -12.40 -9.25 4.01
C PHE A 503 -12.49 -7.98 3.16
N GLY A 504 -13.55 -7.20 3.40
CA GLY A 504 -13.86 -5.96 2.69
C GLY A 504 -15.06 -6.10 1.77
N LEU A 505 -15.24 -5.11 0.90
CA LEU A 505 -16.27 -5.10 -0.15
C LEU A 505 -15.62 -5.43 -1.49
N GLY A 506 -16.36 -6.02 -2.42
CA GLY A 506 -15.83 -6.30 -3.75
C GLY A 506 -16.52 -7.47 -4.44
N THR A 507 -15.95 -7.86 -5.58
CA THR A 507 -16.32 -9.08 -6.30
C THR A 507 -15.59 -10.28 -5.72
N ARG A 508 -16.29 -11.41 -5.56
CA ARG A 508 -15.71 -12.69 -5.11
C ARG A 508 -14.90 -13.34 -6.24
N ILE A 509 -13.80 -14.00 -5.89
CA ILE A 509 -13.01 -14.76 -6.86
C ILE A 509 -13.84 -15.96 -7.35
N PRO A 510 -14.08 -16.12 -8.66
CA PRO A 510 -15.08 -17.07 -9.18
C PRO A 510 -14.83 -18.55 -8.86
N TRP A 511 -13.59 -18.93 -8.58
CA TRP A 511 -13.19 -20.31 -8.29
C TRP A 511 -12.75 -20.53 -6.84
N ASP A 512 -12.78 -19.48 -6.02
CA ASP A 512 -12.35 -19.50 -4.62
C ASP A 512 -13.07 -18.38 -3.87
N GLU A 513 -14.37 -18.57 -3.60
CA GLU A 513 -15.25 -17.52 -3.07
C GLU A 513 -14.93 -17.11 -1.62
N GLU A 514 -13.99 -17.79 -0.96
CA GLU A 514 -13.42 -17.33 0.32
C GLU A 514 -12.72 -15.97 0.14
N PHE A 515 -12.22 -15.69 -1.06
CA PHE A 515 -11.50 -14.47 -1.39
C PHE A 515 -12.34 -13.49 -2.23
N LEU A 516 -12.08 -12.20 -2.01
CA LEU A 516 -12.50 -11.09 -2.85
C LEU A 516 -11.33 -10.62 -3.72
N VAL A 517 -11.65 -10.09 -4.91
CA VAL A 517 -10.70 -9.36 -5.75
C VAL A 517 -10.41 -8.02 -5.08
N GLU A 518 -9.14 -7.68 -4.94
CA GLU A 518 -8.73 -6.42 -4.32
C GLU A 518 -8.90 -5.23 -5.27
N SER A 519 -8.99 -4.03 -4.70
CA SER A 519 -9.42 -2.83 -5.41
C SER A 519 -8.46 -2.38 -6.52
N LEU A 520 -7.16 -2.64 -6.43
CA LEU A 520 -6.21 -2.31 -7.50
C LEU A 520 -6.18 -3.36 -8.62
N SER A 521 -6.85 -4.50 -8.44
CA SER A 521 -6.91 -5.60 -9.41
C SER A 521 -8.23 -5.59 -10.20
N ASP A 522 -9.35 -5.21 -9.57
CA ASP A 522 -10.65 -5.04 -10.25
C ASP A 522 -10.77 -3.72 -11.03
N SER A 523 -9.82 -2.81 -10.85
CA SER A 523 -9.81 -1.46 -11.43
C SER A 523 -8.85 -1.28 -12.61
N THR A 524 -8.48 -2.36 -13.30
CA THR A 524 -7.50 -2.32 -14.39
C THR A 524 -8.12 -2.18 -15.78
N LEU A 525 -9.30 -2.78 -16.02
CA LEU A 525 -9.95 -2.83 -17.35
C LEU A 525 -11.37 -2.24 -17.39
N TYR A 526 -11.84 -1.60 -16.32
CA TYR A 526 -13.21 -1.06 -16.21
C TYR A 526 -13.55 -0.01 -17.29
N MET A 527 -12.55 0.58 -17.95
CA MET A 527 -12.76 1.50 -19.06
C MET A 527 -13.46 0.81 -20.25
N ALA A 528 -13.25 -0.50 -20.43
CA ALA A 528 -13.99 -1.28 -21.41
C ALA A 528 -15.47 -1.40 -21.01
N TYR A 529 -15.76 -1.61 -19.73
CA TYR A 529 -17.12 -1.71 -19.21
C TYR A 529 -17.91 -0.39 -19.40
N TYR A 530 -17.29 0.79 -19.28
CA TYR A 530 -17.94 2.07 -19.60
C TYR A 530 -18.59 2.10 -20.99
N THR A 531 -18.00 1.40 -21.97
CA THR A 531 -18.48 1.43 -23.36
C THR A 531 -19.83 0.73 -23.52
N VAL A 532 -20.15 -0.22 -22.65
CA VAL A 532 -21.38 -1.03 -22.71
C VAL A 532 -22.34 -0.77 -21.54
N ALA A 533 -21.88 -0.15 -20.44
CA ALA A 533 -22.67 0.11 -19.24
C ALA A 533 -24.09 0.62 -19.53
N HIS A 534 -24.23 1.72 -20.27
CA HIS A 534 -25.53 2.30 -20.65
C HIS A 534 -26.53 1.35 -21.35
N MET A 535 -26.07 0.29 -22.03
CA MET A 535 -26.94 -0.71 -22.66
C MET A 535 -27.36 -1.81 -21.68
N LEU A 536 -26.48 -2.14 -20.72
CA LEU A 536 -26.70 -3.17 -19.71
C LEU A 536 -27.59 -2.65 -18.58
N GLN A 537 -27.20 -1.53 -17.97
CA GLN A 537 -27.84 -1.02 -16.74
C GLN A 537 -28.76 0.20 -16.99
N ARG A 538 -28.87 0.69 -18.23
CA ARG A 538 -29.77 1.79 -18.64
C ARG A 538 -29.74 3.04 -17.75
N GLY A 539 -28.57 3.38 -17.23
CA GLY A 539 -28.35 4.53 -16.36
C GLY A 539 -28.65 4.31 -14.88
N ASP A 540 -29.10 3.12 -14.48
CA ASP A 540 -29.14 2.76 -13.07
C ASP A 540 -27.73 2.35 -12.60
N MET A 541 -27.13 3.16 -11.71
CA MET A 541 -25.76 2.94 -11.24
C MET A 541 -25.57 1.63 -10.45
N TYR A 542 -26.65 1.06 -9.93
CA TYR A 542 -26.64 -0.19 -9.14
C TYR A 542 -26.96 -1.43 -9.98
N GLY A 543 -27.34 -1.28 -11.26
CA GLY A 543 -27.61 -2.42 -12.13
C GLY A 543 -28.87 -3.23 -11.77
N ALA A 544 -29.86 -2.60 -11.15
CA ALA A 544 -31.14 -3.22 -10.85
C ALA A 544 -32.08 -3.29 -12.08
N ASP A 545 -31.88 -2.45 -13.10
CA ASP A 545 -32.60 -2.59 -14.37
C ASP A 545 -32.16 -3.87 -15.11
N ARG A 546 -33.08 -4.82 -15.26
CA ARG A 546 -32.88 -6.13 -15.94
C ARG A 546 -33.67 -6.26 -17.24
N SER A 547 -34.11 -5.14 -17.83
CA SER A 547 -35.04 -5.13 -18.97
C SER A 547 -34.40 -5.52 -20.31
N SER A 548 -33.07 -5.38 -20.46
CA SER A 548 -32.36 -5.72 -21.70
C SER A 548 -31.79 -7.14 -21.68
N VAL A 549 -30.80 -7.38 -20.82
CA VAL A 549 -30.12 -8.66 -20.61
C VAL A 549 -29.97 -8.88 -19.12
N LYS A 550 -30.18 -10.10 -18.63
CA LYS A 550 -29.97 -10.37 -17.20
C LYS A 550 -28.48 -10.58 -16.92
N PRO A 551 -27.95 -10.15 -15.76
CA PRO A 551 -26.54 -10.33 -15.42
C PRO A 551 -26.05 -11.79 -15.55
N GLU A 552 -26.92 -12.75 -15.21
CA GLU A 552 -26.60 -14.18 -15.27
C GLU A 552 -26.44 -14.71 -16.71
N GLN A 553 -26.87 -13.94 -17.71
CA GLN A 553 -26.71 -14.26 -19.14
C GLN A 553 -25.39 -13.73 -19.71
N LEU A 554 -24.66 -12.90 -18.98
CA LEU A 554 -23.34 -12.39 -19.39
C LEU A 554 -22.27 -13.42 -19.03
N THR A 555 -22.24 -14.53 -19.78
CA THR A 555 -21.23 -15.59 -19.63
C THR A 555 -19.89 -15.15 -20.21
N ASP A 556 -18.85 -15.98 -20.03
CA ASP A 556 -17.53 -15.66 -20.58
C ASP A 556 -17.54 -15.58 -22.10
N GLU A 557 -18.32 -16.43 -22.76
CA GLU A 557 -18.46 -16.41 -24.21
C GLU A 557 -19.13 -15.13 -24.71
N VAL A 558 -20.05 -14.57 -23.92
CA VAL A 558 -20.72 -13.31 -24.25
C VAL A 558 -19.75 -12.15 -24.07
N TRP A 559 -19.00 -12.11 -22.96
CA TRP A 559 -17.97 -11.09 -22.75
C TRP A 559 -16.83 -11.16 -23.78
N ASP A 560 -16.39 -12.37 -24.12
CA ASP A 560 -15.41 -12.60 -25.19
C ASP A 560 -15.93 -12.10 -26.53
N PHE A 561 -17.19 -12.36 -26.85
CA PHE A 561 -17.80 -11.84 -28.06
C PHE A 561 -17.86 -10.31 -28.05
N LEU A 562 -18.26 -9.70 -26.93
CA LEU A 562 -18.38 -8.24 -26.83
C LEU A 562 -17.03 -7.52 -26.94
N LEU A 563 -15.97 -8.08 -26.35
CA LEU A 563 -14.69 -7.38 -26.17
C LEU A 563 -13.55 -7.91 -27.06
N LEU A 564 -13.61 -9.18 -27.48
CA LEU A 564 -12.55 -9.86 -28.23
C LEU A 564 -12.96 -10.27 -29.65
N ALA A 565 -14.22 -10.10 -30.08
CA ALA A 565 -14.67 -10.58 -31.40
C ALA A 565 -13.89 -10.01 -32.60
N ALA A 566 -13.27 -8.83 -32.48
CA ALA A 566 -12.38 -8.32 -33.53
C ALA A 566 -11.09 -9.16 -33.71
N LEU A 567 -10.65 -9.86 -32.66
CA LEU A 567 -9.53 -10.82 -32.69
C LEU A 567 -9.99 -12.22 -33.11
N ILE A 568 -11.28 -12.54 -32.90
CA ILE A 568 -11.89 -13.85 -33.18
C ILE A 568 -12.73 -13.75 -34.47
N LEU A 569 -12.08 -13.56 -35.62
CA LEU A 569 -12.75 -13.73 -36.91
C LEU A 569 -13.02 -15.22 -37.20
N ASN A 570 -13.98 -15.80 -36.48
CA ASN A 570 -14.80 -16.89 -36.99
C ASN A 570 -16.29 -16.64 -36.63
N PRO A 571 -17.00 -15.82 -37.43
CA PRO A 571 -18.37 -15.37 -37.14
C PRO A 571 -19.39 -16.50 -36.97
N GLN A 572 -19.11 -17.71 -37.45
CA GLN A 572 -20.06 -18.83 -37.41
C GLN A 572 -20.23 -19.47 -36.03
N LYS A 573 -19.26 -19.32 -35.11
CA LYS A 573 -19.33 -19.97 -33.79
C LYS A 573 -20.31 -19.26 -32.83
N TYR A 574 -20.49 -17.95 -32.98
CA TYR A 574 -21.27 -17.13 -32.04
C TYR A 574 -22.69 -16.82 -32.50
N LEU A 575 -23.01 -16.94 -33.80
CA LEU A 575 -24.38 -16.77 -34.30
C LEU A 575 -25.37 -17.80 -33.71
N ARG A 576 -24.89 -18.97 -33.25
CA ARG A 576 -25.73 -19.99 -32.59
C ARG A 576 -26.19 -19.60 -31.18
N LEU A 577 -25.48 -18.70 -30.48
CA LEU A 577 -25.86 -18.26 -29.13
C LEU A 577 -27.08 -17.31 -29.14
N PHE A 578 -27.33 -16.60 -30.23
CA PHE A 578 -28.46 -15.68 -30.37
C PHE A 578 -29.68 -16.27 -31.10
N LEU A 579 -29.54 -17.44 -31.74
CA LEU A 579 -30.63 -18.12 -32.46
C LEU A 579 -31.38 -19.17 -31.63
N ILE A 580 -31.16 -19.22 -30.30
CA ILE A 580 -32.03 -19.95 -29.38
C ILE A 580 -32.82 -18.94 -28.55
N ARG A 581 -33.77 -18.27 -29.22
CA ARG A 581 -35.04 -17.82 -28.64
C ARG A 581 -36.12 -17.91 -29.70
#